data_AF-W6TZ42-F1
#
_entry.id   AF-W6TZ42-F1
#
_cell.length_a   1.000
_cell.length_b   1.000
_cell.length_c   1.000
_cell.angle_alpha   90.00
_cell.angle_beta   90.00
_cell.angle_gamma   90.00
#
_symmetry.space_group_name_H-M   'P 1'
#
loop_
_entity.id
_entity.type
_entity.pdbx_description
1 polymer ?
#
loop_
_entity_poly.entity_id
_entity_poly.type
_entity_poly.pdbx_seq_one_letter_code
_entity_poly.pdbx_strand_id
1 'polypeptide(L)'
;MNNIKKAALGVLIGGFAFGFSAFTTIKRTNIVLYYKTDMTYPLPSDPRGYFYYSGDRCESSGSMCSAQWEIGSNSKPVFDGTPLPELGKFFISGSATTGHFE
;
A
#
# COMPACT_ATOMS: atom_id res chain seq x y z
N MET A 1 -53.62 -9.29 30.41
CA MET A 1 -52.56 -9.66 29.42
C MET A 1 -51.26 -9.00 29.84
N ASN A 2 -50.22 -9.82 30.07
CA ASN A 2 -49.05 -9.55 30.91
C ASN A 2 -48.03 -8.56 30.33
N ASN A 3 -47.62 -7.61 31.18
CA ASN A 3 -46.54 -6.64 30.97
C ASN A 3 -45.16 -7.26 30.69
N ILE A 4 -44.99 -8.56 30.97
CA ILE A 4 -43.77 -9.35 30.74
C ILE A 4 -43.46 -9.51 29.24
N LYS A 5 -44.47 -9.50 28.37
CA LYS A 5 -44.27 -9.73 26.92
C LYS A 5 -43.64 -8.53 26.19
N LYS A 6 -43.67 -7.32 26.77
CA LYS A 6 -43.08 -6.10 26.14
C LYS A 6 -41.59 -5.92 26.42
N ALA A 7 -41.07 -6.48 27.52
CA ALA A 7 -39.67 -6.31 27.92
C ALA A 7 -38.70 -7.18 27.09
N ALA A 8 -39.16 -8.35 26.62
CA ALA A 8 -38.32 -9.27 25.84
C ALA A 8 -37.99 -8.76 24.42
N LEU A 9 -38.83 -7.90 23.84
CA LEU A 9 -38.62 -7.35 22.50
C LEU A 9 -37.57 -6.22 22.48
N GLY A 10 -37.41 -5.49 23.59
CA GLY A 10 -36.45 -4.38 23.69
C GLY A 10 -35.00 -4.84 23.81
N VAL A 11 -34.76 -5.99 24.46
CA VAL A 11 -33.42 -6.54 24.67
C VAL A 11 -32.85 -7.17 23.39
N LEU A 12 -33.71 -7.69 22.50
CA LEU A 12 -33.27 -8.27 21.22
C LEU A 12 -32.74 -7.22 20.22
N ILE A 13 -33.16 -5.96 20.33
CA ILE A 13 -32.71 -4.88 19.43
C ILE A 13 -31.39 -4.26 19.93
N GLY A 14 -31.14 -4.27 21.25
CA GLY A 14 -29.88 -3.77 21.83
C GLY A 14 -28.66 -4.66 21.56
N GLY A 15 -28.86 -5.95 21.28
CA GLY A 15 -27.78 -6.91 21.05
C GLY A 15 -27.13 -6.85 19.66
N PHE A 16 -27.81 -6.28 18.66
CA PHE A 16 -27.30 -6.24 17.27
C PHE A 16 -26.40 -5.03 16.95
N ALA A 17 -26.36 -4.02 17.81
CA ALA A 17 -25.56 -2.81 17.57
C ALA A 17 -24.06 -2.96 17.86
N PHE A 18 -23.63 -4.02 18.57
CA PHE A 18 -22.22 -4.25 18.92
C PHE A 18 -21.52 -5.32 18.06
N GLY A 19 -22.23 -5.89 17.07
CA GLY A 19 -21.72 -7.02 16.26
C GLY A 19 -20.90 -6.66 15.01
N PHE A 20 -20.78 -5.37 14.66
CA PHE A 20 -20.12 -4.93 13.41
C PHE A 20 -18.86 -4.08 13.62
N SER A 21 -18.26 -4.11 14.81
CA SER A 21 -16.96 -3.45 15.04
C SER A 21 -15.76 -4.40 14.95
N ALA A 22 -15.98 -5.65 14.55
CA ALA A 22 -14.94 -6.65 14.42
C ALA A 22 -14.45 -6.71 12.96
N PHE A 23 -13.20 -6.26 12.76
CA PHE A 23 -12.37 -6.49 11.57
C PHE A 23 -12.68 -5.69 10.30
N THR A 24 -12.77 -4.37 10.40
CA THR A 24 -12.16 -3.54 9.35
C THR A 24 -10.74 -3.20 9.78
N THR A 25 -9.86 -4.21 9.88
CA THR A 25 -8.44 -3.99 9.60
C THR A 25 -8.41 -3.59 8.14
N ILE A 26 -8.65 -2.31 7.87
CA ILE A 26 -8.29 -1.68 6.62
C ILE A 26 -6.79 -1.90 6.56
N LYS A 27 -6.36 -2.96 5.86
CA LYS A 27 -4.98 -3.07 5.39
C LYS A 27 -4.78 -1.81 4.57
N ARG A 28 -4.25 -0.76 5.17
CA ARG A 28 -3.79 0.42 4.45
C ARG A 28 -2.66 -0.10 3.58
N THR A 29 -2.97 -0.37 2.33
CA THR A 29 -2.01 -0.76 1.30
C THR A 29 -1.05 0.41 1.18
N ASN A 30 0.14 0.28 1.78
CA ASN A 30 1.16 1.32 1.76
C ASN A 30 1.92 1.20 0.43
N ILE A 31 1.26 1.60 -0.65
CA ILE A 31 1.80 1.55 -2.01
C ILE A 31 2.52 2.88 -2.28
N VAL A 32 3.78 2.78 -2.68
CA VAL A 32 4.66 3.93 -2.93
C VAL A 32 5.39 3.74 -4.25
N LEU A 33 5.51 4.82 -5.03
CA LEU A 33 6.29 4.84 -6.26
C LEU A 33 7.77 4.97 -5.92
N TYR A 34 8.60 4.08 -6.49
CA TYR A 34 10.06 4.17 -6.42
C TYR A 34 10.63 4.24 -7.83
N TYR A 35 11.72 4.97 -7.98
CA TYR A 35 12.46 5.14 -9.23
C TYR A 35 13.63 4.17 -9.29
N LYS A 36 13.81 3.54 -10.45
CA LYS A 36 14.89 2.62 -10.79
C LYS A 36 16.11 3.44 -11.21
N THR A 37 17.00 3.74 -10.27
CA THR A 37 18.22 4.54 -10.53
C THR A 37 19.39 3.68 -10.98
N ASP A 38 19.35 2.36 -10.74
CA ASP A 38 20.38 1.41 -11.15
C ASP A 38 19.79 0.32 -12.06
N MET A 39 20.29 0.29 -13.30
CA MET A 39 19.87 -0.62 -14.36
C MET A 39 20.71 -1.91 -14.45
N THR A 40 21.64 -2.14 -13.51
CA THR A 40 22.38 -3.42 -13.40
C THR A 40 21.43 -4.61 -13.30
N TYR A 41 20.25 -4.41 -12.72
CA TYR A 41 19.18 -5.41 -12.61
C TYR A 41 17.89 -4.89 -13.27
N PRO A 42 17.74 -5.00 -14.60
CA PRO A 42 16.72 -4.28 -15.37
C PRO A 42 15.28 -4.81 -15.17
N LEU A 43 15.11 -5.93 -14.47
CA LEU A 43 13.78 -6.49 -14.20
C LEU A 43 12.98 -5.54 -13.29
N PRO A 44 11.74 -5.16 -13.67
CA PRO A 44 10.91 -4.28 -12.86
C PRO A 44 10.62 -4.82 -11.46
N SER A 45 10.46 -6.14 -11.35
CA SER A 45 10.22 -6.86 -10.09
C SER A 45 11.49 -7.06 -9.24
N ASP A 46 12.67 -6.67 -9.73
CA ASP A 46 13.89 -6.73 -8.93
C ASP A 46 13.99 -5.50 -8.03
N PRO A 47 13.91 -5.66 -6.70
CA PRO A 47 13.86 -4.53 -5.77
C PRO A 47 15.16 -3.73 -5.67
N ARG A 48 16.26 -4.20 -6.25
CA ARG A 48 17.55 -3.50 -6.21
C ARG A 48 17.53 -2.30 -7.14
N GLY A 49 18.23 -1.24 -6.73
CA GLY A 49 18.32 -0.01 -7.51
C GLY A 49 17.09 0.87 -7.44
N TYR A 50 16.18 0.64 -6.50
CA TYR A 50 14.98 1.46 -6.31
C TYR A 50 15.11 2.45 -5.17
N PHE A 51 14.85 3.71 -5.47
CA PHE A 51 14.91 4.82 -4.52
C PHE A 51 13.67 5.70 -4.65
N TYR A 52 13.20 6.20 -3.52
CA TYR A 52 12.09 7.14 -3.47
C TYR A 52 12.59 8.53 -3.84
N TYR A 53 11.82 9.23 -4.66
CA TYR A 53 11.97 10.65 -4.93
C TYR A 53 10.60 11.30 -4.89
N SER A 54 10.55 12.50 -4.35
CA SER A 54 9.40 13.38 -4.43
C SER A 54 9.36 14.06 -5.80
N GLY A 55 8.16 14.10 -6.40
CA GLY A 55 7.95 14.59 -7.76
C GLY A 55 8.18 13.53 -8.83
N ASP A 56 7.93 13.91 -10.09
CA ASP A 56 8.19 13.05 -11.23
C ASP A 56 9.64 13.22 -11.70
N ARG A 57 10.36 12.11 -11.82
CA ARG A 57 11.77 12.02 -12.24
C ARG A 57 11.95 11.14 -13.48
N CYS A 58 10.83 10.77 -14.12
CA CYS A 58 10.86 9.93 -15.31
C CYS A 58 11.04 10.76 -16.57
N GLU A 59 12.12 10.49 -17.28
CA GLU A 59 12.39 11.05 -18.59
C GLU A 59 11.91 10.10 -19.71
N SER A 60 11.44 10.69 -20.81
CA SER A 60 10.83 9.98 -21.94
C SER A 60 11.89 9.33 -22.85
N SER A 61 12.67 8.40 -22.31
CA SER A 61 13.48 7.45 -23.08
C SER A 61 13.93 6.32 -22.16
N GLY A 62 14.18 5.12 -22.68
CA GLY A 62 14.62 3.98 -21.86
C GLY A 62 13.52 2.96 -21.55
N SER A 63 13.93 1.85 -20.95
CA SER A 63 13.08 0.67 -20.75
C SER A 63 12.39 0.61 -19.39
N MET A 64 12.89 1.35 -18.40
CA MET A 64 12.41 1.29 -17.03
C MET A 64 12.73 2.57 -16.27
N CYS A 65 11.70 3.25 -15.77
CA CYS A 65 11.89 4.42 -14.92
C CYS A 65 11.47 4.16 -13.48
N SER A 66 10.21 3.75 -13.24
CA SER A 66 9.68 3.62 -11.89
C SER A 66 8.71 2.46 -11.77
N ALA A 67 8.48 2.00 -10.55
CA ALA A 67 7.49 0.98 -10.22
C ALA A 67 6.85 1.27 -8.87
N GLN A 68 5.62 0.80 -8.69
CA GLN A 68 4.96 0.86 -7.41
C GLN A 68 5.28 -0.38 -6.57
N TRP A 69 5.53 -0.14 -5.30
CA TRP A 69 5.84 -1.16 -4.31
C TRP A 69 4.93 -0.99 -3.10
N GLU A 70 4.27 -2.07 -2.69
CA GLU A 70 3.62 -2.14 -1.39
C GLU A 70 4.68 -2.40 -0.33
N ILE A 71 4.88 -1.45 0.59
CA ILE A 71 5.88 -1.53 1.65
C ILE A 71 5.27 -1.94 3.00
N GLY A 72 4.02 -2.39 3.03
CA GLY A 72 3.36 -2.93 4.22
C GLY A 72 3.44 -1.99 5.44
N SER A 73 4.00 -2.50 6.55
CA SER A 73 4.19 -1.76 7.80
C SER A 73 5.43 -0.87 7.85
N ASN A 74 6.26 -0.84 6.79
CA ASN A 74 7.39 0.08 6.74
C ASN A 74 6.91 1.53 6.71
N SER A 75 7.70 2.43 7.30
CA SER A 75 7.41 3.86 7.23
C SER A 75 7.44 4.33 5.78
N LYS A 76 6.43 5.10 5.37
CA LYS A 76 6.43 5.76 4.07
C LYS A 76 7.67 6.67 3.96
N PRO A 77 8.47 6.58 2.89
CA PRO A 77 9.62 7.44 2.72
C PRO A 77 9.17 8.91 2.60
N VAL A 78 9.97 9.80 3.18
CA VAL A 78 9.71 11.26 3.20
C VAL A 78 10.81 12.02 2.46
N PHE A 79 12.01 11.45 2.39
CA PHE A 79 13.19 12.10 1.81
C PHE A 79 13.59 11.44 0.51
N ASP A 80 13.96 12.25 -0.48
CA ASP A 80 14.55 11.81 -1.73
C ASP A 80 15.81 10.95 -1.48
N GLY A 81 16.02 9.94 -2.32
CA GLY A 81 17.11 8.98 -2.15
C GLY A 81 16.87 7.94 -1.05
N THR A 82 15.66 7.86 -0.46
CA THR A 82 15.36 6.78 0.50
C THR A 82 15.28 5.44 -0.25
N PRO A 83 16.10 4.44 0.09
CA PRO A 83 16.08 3.14 -0.60
C PRO A 83 14.78 2.37 -0.30
N LEU A 84 14.37 1.53 -1.25
CA LEU A 84 13.27 0.60 -1.03
C LEU A 84 13.59 -0.33 0.17
N PRO A 85 12.67 -0.52 1.14
CA PRO A 85 12.91 -1.35 2.33
C PRO A 85 13.39 -2.76 1.98
N GLU A 86 14.32 -3.31 2.77
CA GLU A 86 14.88 -4.64 2.50
C GLU A 86 13.84 -5.76 2.65
N LEU A 87 12.90 -5.61 3.58
CA LEU A 87 11.90 -6.61 3.94
C LEU A 87 10.48 -6.03 3.90
N GLY A 88 9.48 -6.91 3.78
CA GLY A 88 8.07 -6.51 3.82
C GLY A 88 7.63 -5.66 2.62
N LYS A 89 8.31 -5.83 1.48
CA LYS A 89 8.01 -5.17 0.21
C LYS A 89 7.42 -6.15 -0.81
N PHE A 90 6.44 -5.69 -1.58
CA PHE A 90 5.82 -6.46 -2.65
C PHE A 90 5.71 -5.60 -3.92
N PHE A 91 6.16 -6.14 -5.04
CA PHE A 91 6.05 -5.48 -6.34
C PHE A 91 4.59 -5.48 -6.79
N ILE A 92 4.10 -4.32 -7.25
CA ILE A 92 2.77 -4.22 -7.86
C ILE A 92 2.88 -4.52 -9.35
N SER A 93 2.42 -5.70 -9.78
CA SER A 93 2.41 -6.11 -11.18
C SER A 93 1.67 -5.11 -12.07
N GLY A 94 2.26 -4.76 -13.21
CA GLY A 94 1.69 -3.80 -14.16
C GLY A 94 1.83 -2.33 -13.76
N SER A 95 2.48 -2.01 -12.62
CA SER A 95 2.73 -0.63 -12.19
C SER A 95 4.03 -0.03 -12.72
N ALA A 96 4.84 -0.83 -13.41
CA ALA A 96 6.11 -0.40 -13.97
C ALA A 96 5.88 0.60 -15.11
N THR A 97 6.63 1.70 -15.09
CA THR A 97 6.61 2.74 -16.12
C THR A 97 7.86 2.65 -16.97
N THR A 98 7.67 2.85 -18.27
CA THR A 98 8.77 2.96 -19.23
C THR A 98 9.43 4.34 -19.14
N GLY A 99 10.74 4.40 -19.33
CA GLY A 99 11.53 5.63 -19.24
C GLY A 99 12.91 5.34 -18.67
N HIS A 100 13.54 6.38 -18.12
CA HIS A 100 14.72 6.29 -17.27
C HIS A 100 14.64 7.36 -16.19
N PHE A 101 15.40 7.16 -15.11
CA PHE A 101 15.62 8.19 -14.11
C PHE A 101 16.60 9.25 -14.66
N GLU A 102 16.29 10.53 -14.44
CA GLU A 102 17.07 11.71 -14.88
C GLU A 102 18.58 11.67 -14.57
#